data_AF-A0A7S2UT17-F1
#
_entry.id   AF-A0A7S2UT17-F1
#
_cell.length_a   1.000
_cell.length_b   1.000
_cell.length_c   1.000
_cell.angle_alpha   90.00
_cell.angle_beta   90.00
_cell.angle_gamma   90.00
#
_symmetry.space_group_name_H-M   'P 1'
#
loop_
_entity.id
_entity.type
_entity.pdbx_description
1 polymer ?
#
loop_
_entity_poly.entity_id
_entity_poly.type
_entity_poly.pdbx_seq_one_letter_code
_entity_poly.pdbx_strand_id
1 'polypeptide(L)'
;PQFALHSIAALPQLNPITDNKSFWSAAQVWQSLCFTMKEAWRVNLQAIIDEKTISAAMEEDGPLNLPIHRQDLPPDTRTELNQLEEEFANNFIGIDMEPCLSFQQLLATKSLSSRIQLLREMISKQRKRLEEELKV
;
A
#
# COMPACT_ATOMS: atom_id res chain seq x y z
N PRO A 1 -5.34 -3.58 -14.96
CA PRO A 1 -4.62 -4.75 -14.37
C PRO A 1 -5.53 -5.64 -13.50
N GLN A 2 -5.54 -6.96 -13.71
CA GLN A 2 -6.48 -7.93 -13.08
C GLN A 2 -6.59 -7.84 -11.54
N PHE A 3 -5.55 -7.36 -10.85
CA PHE A 3 -5.56 -7.14 -9.40
C PHE A 3 -6.60 -6.11 -8.92
N ALA A 4 -6.86 -5.04 -9.68
CA ALA A 4 -7.75 -3.97 -9.24
C ALA A 4 -9.24 -4.39 -9.29
N LEU A 5 -9.64 -5.30 -10.19
CA LEU A 5 -11.02 -5.82 -10.27
C LEU A 5 -11.38 -6.70 -9.08
N HIS A 6 -10.45 -7.55 -8.63
CA HIS A 6 -10.61 -8.33 -7.40
C HIS A 6 -10.60 -7.45 -6.14
N SER A 7 -9.94 -6.29 -6.20
CA SER A 7 -9.80 -5.37 -5.07
C SER A 7 -11.10 -4.65 -4.70
N ILE A 8 -11.96 -4.30 -5.67
CA ILE A 8 -13.26 -3.67 -5.40
C ILE A 8 -14.24 -4.65 -4.75
N ALA A 9 -14.26 -5.91 -5.21
CA ALA A 9 -15.11 -6.95 -4.63
C ALA A 9 -14.62 -7.39 -3.24
N ALA A 10 -13.32 -7.25 -2.96
CA ALA A 10 -12.70 -7.50 -1.66
C ALA A 10 -12.85 -6.33 -0.68
N LEU A 11 -13.41 -5.18 -1.10
CA LEU A 11 -13.74 -4.12 -0.17
C LEU A 11 -14.77 -4.65 0.83
N PRO A 12 -14.55 -4.43 2.13
CA PRO A 12 -15.40 -4.99 3.15
C PRO A 12 -16.83 -4.50 2.99
N GLN A 13 -17.77 -5.44 2.87
CA GLN A 13 -19.19 -5.13 2.97
C GLN A 13 -19.48 -4.77 4.43
N LEU A 14 -19.53 -3.47 4.70
CA LEU A 14 -19.82 -2.99 6.04
C LEU A 14 -21.26 -3.32 6.41
N ASN A 15 -21.43 -4.12 7.47
CA ASN A 15 -22.72 -4.26 8.13
C ASN A 15 -23.24 -2.87 8.57
N PRO A 16 -24.57 -2.67 8.67
CA PRO A 16 -25.12 -1.41 9.15
C PRO A 16 -24.49 -1.03 10.49
N ILE A 17 -23.86 0.14 10.54
CA ILE A 17 -23.26 0.68 11.77
C ILE A 17 -24.36 1.32 12.59
N THR A 18 -24.74 0.69 13.70
CA THR A 18 -25.83 1.14 14.57
C THR A 18 -25.35 1.59 15.94
N ASP A 19 -24.13 1.21 16.33
CA ASP A 19 -23.55 1.51 17.63
C ASP A 19 -22.01 1.66 17.55
N ASN A 20 -21.36 1.96 18.68
CA ASN A 20 -19.91 2.08 18.73
C ASN A 20 -19.20 0.74 18.46
N LYS A 21 -19.78 -0.40 18.82
CA LYS A 21 -19.15 -1.71 18.67
C LYS A 21 -19.06 -2.11 17.20
N SER A 22 -20.18 -2.00 16.49
CA SER A 22 -20.29 -2.19 15.04
C SER A 22 -19.40 -1.19 14.28
N PHE A 23 -19.30 0.06 14.75
CA PHE A 23 -18.38 1.04 14.19
C PHE A 23 -16.92 0.60 14.30
N TRP A 24 -16.45 0.22 15.49
CA TRP A 24 -15.05 -0.16 15.67
C TRP A 24 -14.70 -1.46 14.94
N SER A 25 -15.66 -2.38 14.82
CA SER A 25 -15.51 -3.56 13.96
C SER A 25 -15.30 -3.15 12.49
N ALA A 26 -16.11 -2.23 11.97
CA ALA A 26 -15.94 -1.69 10.61
C ALA A 26 -14.59 -0.97 10.43
N ALA A 27 -14.20 -0.13 11.40
CA ALA A 27 -12.93 0.58 11.38
C ALA A 27 -11.71 -0.35 11.43
N GLN A 28 -11.79 -1.43 12.21
CA GLN A 28 -10.75 -2.47 12.25
C GLN A 28 -10.59 -3.14 10.88
N VAL A 29 -11.69 -3.52 10.26
CA VAL A 29 -11.66 -4.17 8.93
C VAL A 29 -11.06 -3.21 7.88
N TRP A 30 -11.42 -1.93 7.93
CA TRP A 30 -10.81 -0.90 7.10
C TRP A 30 -9.30 -0.76 7.35
N GLN A 31 -8.88 -0.71 8.62
CA GLN A 31 -7.48 -0.63 8.98
C GLN A 31 -6.69 -1.84 8.49
N SER A 32 -7.24 -3.06 8.62
CA SER A 32 -6.65 -4.29 8.08
C SER A 32 -6.45 -4.20 6.57
N LEU A 33 -7.43 -3.71 5.82
CA LEU A 33 -7.30 -3.50 4.38
C LEU A 33 -6.14 -2.55 4.05
N CYS A 34 -6.05 -1.40 4.72
CA CYS A 34 -4.96 -0.45 4.52
C CYS A 34 -3.59 -1.09 4.77
N PHE A 35 -3.46 -1.88 5.85
CA PHE A 35 -2.23 -2.63 6.14
C PHE A 35 -1.91 -3.67 5.07
N THR A 36 -2.89 -4.47 4.64
CA THR A 36 -2.67 -5.48 3.59
C THR A 36 -2.24 -4.85 2.28
N MET A 37 -2.82 -3.71 1.90
CA MET A 37 -2.41 -2.98 0.70
C MET A 37 -0.98 -2.45 0.80
N LYS A 38 -0.63 -1.85 1.95
CA LYS A 38 0.74 -1.39 2.23
C LYS A 38 1.76 -2.53 2.15
N GLU A 39 1.40 -3.69 2.71
CA GLU A 39 2.26 -4.86 2.68
C GLU A 39 2.42 -5.42 1.26
N ALA A 40 1.32 -5.55 0.51
CA ALA A 40 1.36 -6.01 -0.88
C ALA A 40 2.24 -5.10 -1.74
N TRP A 41 2.16 -3.79 -1.51
CA TRP A 41 3.03 -2.80 -2.16
C TRP A 41 4.50 -3.00 -1.81
N ARG A 42 4.82 -3.17 -0.52
CA ARG A 42 6.19 -3.42 -0.06
C ARG A 42 6.77 -4.70 -0.67
N VAL A 43 5.99 -5.78 -0.69
CA VAL A 43 6.41 -7.06 -1.27
C VAL A 43 6.68 -6.92 -2.76
N ASN A 44 5.81 -6.20 -3.50
CA ASN A 44 6.01 -5.97 -4.92
C ASN A 44 7.28 -5.16 -5.20
N LEU A 45 7.51 -4.08 -4.44
CA LEU A 45 8.73 -3.28 -4.54
C LEU A 45 9.98 -4.14 -4.26
N GLN A 46 9.95 -4.94 -3.19
CA GLN A 46 11.08 -5.80 -2.84
C GLN A 46 11.39 -6.81 -3.94
N ALA A 47 10.37 -7.42 -4.57
CA ALA A 47 10.57 -8.35 -5.67
C ALA A 47 11.27 -7.68 -6.87
N ILE A 48 10.88 -6.45 -7.21
CA ILE A 48 11.49 -5.68 -8.31
C ILE A 48 12.96 -5.32 -7.97
N ILE A 49 13.22 -4.91 -6.73
CA ILE A 49 14.57 -4.61 -6.25
C ILE A 49 15.46 -5.87 -6.29
N ASP A 50 14.94 -7.00 -5.82
CA ASP A 50 15.66 -8.26 -5.78
C ASP A 50 16.02 -8.71 -7.21
N GLU A 51 15.06 -8.66 -8.14
CA GLU A 51 15.30 -8.99 -9.54
C GLU A 51 16.38 -8.12 -10.16
N LYS A 52 16.29 -6.79 -10.02
CA LYS A 52 17.32 -5.86 -10.52
C LYS A 52 18.69 -6.10 -9.89
N THR A 53 18.73 -6.36 -8.59
CA THR A 53 19.97 -6.62 -7.84
C THR A 53 20.65 -7.89 -8.34
N ILE A 54 19.88 -8.96 -8.56
CA ILE A 54 20.39 -10.23 -9.07
C ILE A 54 20.88 -10.07 -10.51
N SER A 55 20.10 -9.41 -11.38
CA SER A 55 20.49 -9.18 -12.77
C SER A 55 21.82 -8.41 -12.86
N ALA A 56 21.97 -7.33 -12.10
CA ALA A 56 23.21 -6.55 -12.10
C ALA A 56 24.40 -7.35 -11.56
N ALA A 57 24.20 -8.17 -10.52
CA ALA A 57 25.27 -9.02 -9.98
C ALA A 57 25.64 -10.19 -10.92
N MET A 58 24.75 -10.59 -11.83
CA MET A 58 25.04 -11.59 -12.87
C MET A 58 25.81 -11.00 -14.07
N GLU A 59 25.72 -9.69 -14.30
CA GLU A 59 26.46 -9.00 -15.38
C GLU A 59 27.95 -8.79 -15.02
N GLU A 60 28.29 -8.75 -13.73
CA GLU A 60 29.68 -8.81 -13.28
C GLU A 60 30.22 -10.24 -13.42
N ASP A 61 30.85 -10.50 -14.56
CA ASP A 61 31.38 -11.81 -14.99
C ASP A 61 32.19 -12.50 -13.87
N GLY A 62 31.57 -13.46 -13.17
CA GLY A 62 32.11 -14.11 -11.98
C GLY A 62 31.08 -14.95 -11.20
N PRO A 63 31.51 -15.73 -10.19
CA PRO A 63 30.59 -16.44 -9.32
C PRO A 63 29.75 -15.46 -8.51
N LEU A 64 28.41 -15.65 -8.54
CA LEU A 64 27.47 -14.84 -7.79
C LEU A 64 27.76 -14.97 -6.28
N ASN A 65 28.24 -13.90 -5.66
CA ASN A 65 28.51 -13.86 -4.23
C ASN A 65 27.23 -13.47 -3.48
N LEU A 66 26.66 -14.43 -2.75
CA LEU A 66 25.51 -14.21 -1.89
C LEU A 66 25.96 -14.03 -0.42
N PRO A 67 25.36 -13.09 0.34
CA PRO A 67 24.34 -12.13 -0.08
C PRO A 67 24.91 -11.00 -0.96
N ILE A 68 24.14 -10.55 -1.95
CA ILE A 68 24.50 -9.38 -2.77
C ILE A 68 24.27 -8.14 -1.92
N HIS A 69 25.34 -7.40 -1.61
CA HIS A 69 25.20 -6.12 -0.92
C HIS A 69 25.02 -5.00 -1.94
N ARG A 70 24.06 -4.11 -1.68
CA ARG A 70 23.79 -2.93 -2.54
C ARG A 70 25.03 -2.06 -2.78
N GLN A 71 25.98 -2.07 -1.85
CA GLN A 71 27.22 -1.29 -1.93
C GLN A 71 28.14 -1.79 -3.06
N ASP A 72 28.07 -3.09 -3.34
CA ASP A 72 28.92 -3.80 -4.28
C ASP A 72 28.36 -3.73 -5.71
N LEU A 73 27.13 -3.22 -5.89
CA LEU A 73 26.51 -3.04 -7.20
C LEU A 73 27.12 -1.85 -7.97
N PRO A 74 27.05 -1.87 -9.32
CA PRO A 74 27.45 -0.75 -10.15
C PRO A 74 26.77 0.57 -9.72
N PRO A 75 27.48 1.71 -9.80
CA PRO A 75 26.93 3.02 -9.45
C PRO A 75 25.60 3.36 -10.15
N ASP A 76 25.46 2.98 -11.41
CA ASP A 76 24.26 3.21 -12.22
C ASP A 76 23.09 2.39 -11.67
N THR A 77 23.29 1.09 -11.41
CA THR A 77 22.29 0.22 -10.77
C THR A 77 21.86 0.75 -9.40
N ARG A 78 22.80 1.21 -8.56
CA ARG A 78 22.46 1.78 -7.25
C ARG A 78 21.60 3.03 -7.39
N THR A 79 21.88 3.86 -8.39
CA THR A 79 21.11 5.07 -8.69
C THR A 79 19.70 4.72 -9.14
N GLU A 80 19.56 3.75 -10.05
CA GLU A 80 18.25 3.26 -10.49
C GLU A 80 17.43 2.68 -9.34
N LEU A 81 18.05 1.87 -8.47
CA LEU A 81 17.36 1.31 -7.30
C LEU A 81 16.88 2.41 -6.34
N ASN A 82 17.69 3.46 -6.12
CA ASN A 82 17.29 4.60 -5.30
C ASN A 82 16.10 5.34 -5.92
N GLN A 83 16.14 5.60 -7.23
CA GLN A 83 15.06 6.25 -7.96
C GLN A 83 13.78 5.43 -7.89
N LEU A 84 13.88 4.11 -8.08
CA LEU A 84 12.74 3.20 -8.00
C LEU A 84 12.10 3.23 -6.61
N GLU A 85 12.89 3.17 -5.54
CA GLU A 85 12.37 3.29 -4.18
C GLU A 85 11.69 4.64 -3.92
N GLU A 86 12.28 5.74 -4.42
CA GLU A 86 11.72 7.09 -4.30
C GLU A 86 10.39 7.23 -5.06
N GLU A 87 10.32 6.74 -6.30
CA GLU A 87 9.10 6.72 -7.10
C GLU A 87 7.99 5.91 -6.41
N PHE A 88 8.32 4.72 -5.91
CA PHE A 88 7.36 3.89 -5.18
C PHE A 88 6.89 4.55 -3.88
N ALA A 89 7.78 5.19 -3.13
CA ALA A 89 7.42 5.94 -1.93
C ALA A 89 6.48 7.12 -2.26
N ASN A 90 6.79 7.89 -3.31
CA ASN A 90 5.95 9.00 -3.76
C ASN A 90 4.57 8.52 -4.24
N ASN A 91 4.53 7.42 -4.98
CA ASN A 91 3.28 6.80 -5.42
C ASN A 91 2.45 6.31 -4.22
N PHE A 92 3.08 5.80 -3.16
CA PHE A 92 2.38 5.31 -1.96
C PHE A 92 1.83 6.46 -1.13
N ILE A 93 2.58 7.56 -0.98
CA ILE A 93 2.12 8.76 -0.30
C ILE A 93 0.93 9.37 -1.06
N GLY A 94 0.99 9.42 -2.39
CA GLY A 94 -0.10 9.94 -3.23
C GLY A 94 -1.42 9.19 -3.09
N ILE A 95 -1.38 7.97 -2.55
CA ILE A 95 -2.52 7.09 -2.38
C ILE A 95 -3.34 7.36 -1.11
N ASP A 96 -2.80 8.15 -0.17
CA ASP A 96 -3.49 8.57 1.06
C ASP A 96 -4.15 7.41 1.83
N MET A 97 -3.54 6.23 1.79
CA MET A 97 -3.98 5.02 2.51
C MET A 97 -3.05 4.74 3.69
N GLU A 98 -2.58 5.77 4.39
CA GLU A 98 -1.73 5.55 5.57
C GLU A 98 -2.62 5.06 6.73
N PRO A 99 -2.50 3.77 7.13
CA PRO A 99 -3.38 3.16 8.12
C PRO A 99 -3.34 3.87 9.47
N CYS A 100 -2.17 4.40 9.83
CA CYS A 100 -1.96 5.09 11.10
C CYS A 100 -2.67 6.45 11.15
N LEU A 101 -2.53 7.27 10.10
CA LEU A 101 -3.11 8.61 10.07
C LEU A 101 -4.63 8.57 10.01
N SER A 102 -5.18 7.72 9.14
CA SER A 102 -6.62 7.53 9.02
C SER A 102 -7.25 7.07 10.35
N PHE A 103 -6.60 6.14 11.06
CA PHE A 103 -7.13 5.64 12.33
C PHE A 103 -7.00 6.66 13.47
N GLN A 104 -5.92 7.44 13.51
CA GLN A 104 -5.76 8.54 14.47
C GLN A 104 -6.86 9.59 14.34
N GLN A 105 -7.28 9.93 13.12
CA GLN A 105 -8.41 10.84 12.90
C GLN A 105 -9.73 10.28 13.44
N LEU A 106 -9.99 8.98 13.26
CA LEU A 106 -11.18 8.32 13.82
C LEU A 106 -11.16 8.31 15.36
N LEU A 107 -9.99 8.08 15.97
CA LEU A 107 -9.81 8.13 17.42
C LEU A 107 -10.02 9.53 18.00
N ALA A 108 -9.49 10.56 17.33
CA ALA A 108 -9.60 11.96 17.75
C ALA A 108 -11.03 12.51 17.64
N THR A 109 -11.86 11.92 16.78
CA THR A 109 -13.25 12.33 16.58
C THR A 109 -14.12 11.86 17.74
N LYS A 110 -14.92 12.76 18.34
CA LYS A 110 -15.70 12.45 19.58
C LYS A 110 -17.06 11.82 19.32
N SER A 111 -17.77 12.26 18.28
CA SER A 111 -19.12 11.77 17.97
C SER A 111 -19.09 10.52 17.10
N LEU A 112 -19.95 9.54 17.40
CA LEU A 112 -20.16 8.37 16.57
C LEU A 112 -20.62 8.74 15.15
N SER A 113 -21.53 9.71 15.00
CA SER A 113 -22.02 10.14 13.68
C SER A 113 -20.89 10.71 12.83
N SER A 114 -20.03 11.55 13.42
CA SER A 114 -18.87 12.13 12.76
C SER A 114 -17.84 11.07 12.38
N ARG A 115 -17.61 10.08 13.26
CA ARG A 115 -16.73 8.93 12.96
C ARG A 115 -17.23 8.10 11.79
N ILE A 116 -18.54 7.83 11.75
CA ILE A 116 -19.17 7.09 10.63
C ILE A 116 -19.01 7.87 9.33
N GLN A 117 -19.26 9.18 9.36
CA GLN A 117 -19.09 10.02 8.18
C GLN A 117 -17.64 9.98 7.67
N LEU A 118 -16.66 10.17 8.58
CA LEU A 118 -15.24 10.16 8.23
C LEU A 118 -14.81 8.81 7.64
N LEU A 119 -15.22 7.69 8.25
CA LEU A 119 -14.93 6.35 7.74
C LEU A 119 -15.55 6.13 6.35
N ARG A 120 -16.78 6.62 6.12
CA ARG A 120 -17.42 6.56 4.80
C ARG A 120 -16.66 7.35 3.76
N GLU A 121 -16.21 8.56 4.10
CA GLU A 121 -15.43 9.41 3.20
C GLU A 121 -14.11 8.73 2.79
N MET A 122 -13.40 8.13 3.75
CA MET A 122 -12.18 7.33 3.48
C MET A 122 -12.44 6.18 2.51
N ILE A 123 -13.48 5.37 2.77
CA ILE A 123 -13.84 4.22 1.93
C ILE A 123 -14.27 4.68 0.53
N SER A 124 -15.09 5.73 0.44
CA SER A 124 -15.57 6.27 -0.83
C SER A 124 -14.42 6.83 -1.67
N LYS A 125 -13.46 7.54 -1.06
CA LYS A 125 -12.27 8.05 -1.73
C LYS A 125 -11.46 6.91 -2.34
N GLN A 126 -11.19 5.87 -1.56
CA GLN A 126 -10.42 4.72 -2.04
C GLN A 126 -11.16 3.93 -3.12
N ARG A 127 -12.48 3.76 -2.98
CA ARG A 127 -13.29 3.12 -4.02
C ARG A 127 -13.21 3.88 -5.34
N LYS A 128 -13.40 5.20 -5.30
CA LYS A 128 -13.31 6.05 -6.49
C LYS A 128 -11.95 5.92 -7.17
N ARG A 129 -10.86 5.92 -6.39
CA ARG A 129 -9.50 5.72 -6.89
C ARG A 129 -9.34 4.38 -7.61
N LEU A 130 -9.77 3.28 -6.98
CA LEU A 130 -9.71 1.95 -7.59
C LEU A 130 -10.55 1.86 -8.88
N GLU A 131 -11.70 2.53 -8.91
CA GLU A 131 -12.53 2.61 -10.12
C GLU A 131 -11.87 3.43 -11.23
N GLU A 132 -11.10 4.48 -10.91
CA GLU A 132 -10.31 5.25 -11.88
C GLU A 132 -9.14 4.44 -12.45
N GLU A 133 -8.42 3.70 -11.62
CA GLU A 133 -7.33 2.78 -12.04
C GLU A 133 -7.82 1.62 -12.94
N LEU A 134 -9.12 1.32 -12.92
CA LEU A 134 -9.74 0.26 -13.71
C LEU A 134 -10.34 0.70 -15.05
N LYS A 135 -10.58 2.00 -15.23
CA LYS A 135 -11.11 2.57 -16.47
C LYS A 135 -10.01 2.89 -17.49
N VAL A 136 -8.75 2.74 -17.10
CA VAL A 136 -7.55 2.81 -17.93
C VAL A 136 -7.14 1.39 -18.32
#